data_AF-A0A2E2Y3U5-F1
#
_entry.id   AF-A0A2E2Y3U5-F1
#
_cell.length_a   1.000
_cell.length_b   1.000
_cell.length_c   1.000
_cell.angle_alpha   90.00
_cell.angle_beta   90.00
_cell.angle_gamma   90.00
#
_symmetry.space_group_name_H-M   'P 1'
#
loop_
_entity.id
_entity.type
_entity.pdbx_description
1 polymer ?
#
loop_
_entity_poly.entity_id
_entity_poly.type
_entity_poly.pdbx_seq_one_letter_code
_entity_poly.pdbx_strand_id
1 'polypeptide(L)'
;DGMVRVSGREFNGLLETRCYTHGEMSCLSCHALHPPEDDPRPLSEWADDQLKIGMRGNQACLQCHEELENEQQLTAHTHHPAASSGSLCYNCHMPYTTYGLQKAIRSHQVDSPSVQVSLETGRPNACNLCHLDKTMAWAAAGLDQWYGMTRPELEQDQQQVAASVLWLLKGDAGQRALIAWAMGWQPARDVSGDNWMVPYLGQLLLDPYGAVRFIAARSLRRLEGYKEIDYDFELPAEKREAAVERIRQQWSREPGAMRDRGSVLVDESGQLDWDVFRRLLGTRNDRRINLAE
;
A
#
# COMPACT_ATOMS: atom_id res chain seq x y z
N ASP A 1 2.53 -10.42 15.99
CA ASP A 1 2.47 -9.01 16.43
C ASP A 1 1.11 -8.62 17.02
N GLY A 2 0.04 -9.44 16.85
CA GLY A 2 -1.29 -9.11 17.39
C GLY A 2 -2.06 -8.13 16.51
N MET A 3 -1.46 -7.65 15.42
CA MET A 3 -2.06 -6.64 14.59
C MET A 3 -3.17 -7.16 13.69
N VAL A 4 -4.23 -6.36 13.60
CA VAL A 4 -5.37 -6.61 12.73
C VAL A 4 -4.98 -6.44 11.27
N ARG A 5 -5.02 -7.55 10.52
CA ARG A 5 -4.66 -7.59 9.07
C ARG A 5 -5.86 -7.72 8.15
N VAL A 6 -7.02 -8.03 8.72
CA VAL A 6 -8.27 -8.20 7.99
C VAL A 6 -9.36 -7.33 8.59
N SER A 7 -10.29 -6.87 7.76
CA SER A 7 -11.39 -6.03 8.23
C SER A 7 -12.30 -6.72 9.25
N GLY A 8 -13.06 -5.93 10.02
CA GLY A 8 -14.04 -6.41 11.00
C GLY A 8 -13.47 -6.64 12.40
N ARG A 9 -12.26 -6.15 12.65
CA ARG A 9 -11.56 -6.21 13.94
C ARG A 9 -10.90 -4.88 14.30
N GLU A 10 -11.32 -3.79 13.69
CA GLU A 10 -10.73 -2.45 13.84
C GLU A 10 -10.69 -2.00 15.29
N PHE A 11 -11.73 -2.34 16.08
CA PHE A 11 -11.75 -2.08 17.52
C PHE A 11 -10.61 -2.77 18.26
N ASN A 12 -10.26 -4.02 17.93
CA ASN A 12 -9.12 -4.69 18.54
C ASN A 12 -7.80 -3.98 18.22
N GLY A 13 -7.67 -3.45 16.99
CA GLY A 13 -6.50 -2.64 16.62
C GLY A 13 -6.43 -1.36 17.44
N LEU A 14 -7.55 -0.68 17.62
CA LEU A 14 -7.67 0.53 18.44
C LEU A 14 -7.24 0.27 19.90
N LEU A 15 -7.68 -0.84 20.50
CA LEU A 15 -7.37 -1.19 21.89
C LEU A 15 -5.87 -1.30 22.17
N GLU A 16 -5.07 -1.68 21.18
CA GLU A 16 -3.62 -1.83 21.30
C GLU A 16 -2.86 -0.51 21.14
N THR A 17 -3.54 0.59 20.79
CA THR A 17 -2.87 1.88 20.57
C THR A 17 -2.51 2.58 21.87
N ARG A 18 -1.45 3.39 21.86
CA ARG A 18 -1.14 4.30 22.97
C ARG A 18 -2.22 5.36 23.16
N CYS A 19 -2.86 5.80 22.07
CA CYS A 19 -3.96 6.75 22.11
C CYS A 19 -5.19 6.22 22.89
N TYR A 20 -5.42 4.90 22.88
CA TYR A 20 -6.45 4.24 23.67
C TYR A 20 -5.96 3.89 25.09
N THR A 21 -4.79 3.24 25.21
CA THR A 21 -4.30 2.72 26.49
C THR A 21 -3.77 3.79 27.45
N HIS A 22 -3.35 4.95 26.92
CA HIS A 22 -2.78 6.07 27.67
C HIS A 22 -3.48 7.39 27.36
N GLY A 23 -4.58 7.37 26.59
CA GLY A 23 -5.39 8.53 26.25
C GLY A 23 -6.87 8.19 26.30
N GLU A 24 -7.71 9.03 25.70
CA GLU A 24 -9.18 8.87 25.71
C GLU A 24 -9.74 8.54 24.30
N MET A 25 -8.89 8.08 23.38
CA MET A 25 -9.31 7.82 22.01
C MET A 25 -10.35 6.70 21.95
N SER A 26 -11.45 6.95 21.25
CA SER A 26 -12.48 5.96 20.94
C SER A 26 -12.88 6.04 19.46
N CYS A 27 -13.72 5.11 19.00
CA CYS A 27 -14.31 5.20 17.66
C CYS A 27 -14.98 6.57 17.43
N LEU A 28 -15.64 7.10 18.46
CA LEU A 28 -16.36 8.37 18.41
C LEU A 28 -15.44 9.59 18.48
N SER A 29 -14.12 9.42 18.64
CA SER A 29 -13.18 10.53 18.49
C SER A 29 -13.11 10.99 17.03
N CYS A 30 -13.28 10.08 16.07
CA CYS A 30 -13.21 10.38 14.63
C CYS A 30 -14.54 10.17 13.90
N HIS A 31 -15.34 9.18 14.31
CA HIS A 31 -16.58 8.80 13.64
C HIS A 31 -17.82 9.41 14.31
N ALA A 32 -18.88 9.56 13.51
CA ALA A 32 -20.22 9.85 13.99
C ALA A 32 -21.18 8.75 13.53
N LEU A 33 -22.13 8.37 14.37
CA LEU A 33 -23.14 7.36 14.01
C LEU A 33 -24.23 7.92 13.10
N HIS A 34 -24.45 9.24 13.15
CA HIS A 34 -25.38 9.97 12.30
C HIS A 34 -24.69 11.22 11.78
N PRO A 35 -25.00 11.66 10.54
CA PRO A 35 -24.51 12.93 10.04
C PRO A 35 -25.07 14.07 10.90
N PRO A 36 -24.24 15.03 11.33
CA PRO A 36 -24.76 16.21 12.02
C PRO A 36 -25.60 17.05 11.05
N GLU A 37 -26.59 17.79 11.59
CA GLU A 37 -27.54 18.57 10.76
C GLU A 37 -26.85 19.62 9.87
N ASP A 38 -25.67 20.08 10.27
CA ASP A 38 -24.85 21.08 9.58
C ASP A 38 -23.74 20.46 8.72
N ASP A 39 -23.71 19.14 8.50
CA ASP A 39 -22.76 18.52 7.57
C ASP A 39 -23.11 18.91 6.12
N PRO A 40 -22.22 19.62 5.41
CA PRO A 40 -22.51 20.06 4.05
C PRO A 40 -22.38 18.93 3.01
N ARG A 41 -21.85 17.76 3.39
CA ARG A 41 -21.61 16.65 2.47
C ARG A 41 -22.91 15.92 2.13
N PRO A 42 -23.06 15.41 0.90
CA PRO A 42 -24.12 14.46 0.58
C PRO A 42 -24.04 13.22 1.48
N LEU A 43 -25.20 12.66 1.85
CA LEU A 43 -25.25 11.45 2.70
C LEU A 43 -24.42 10.29 2.16
N SER A 44 -24.34 10.12 0.83
CA SER A 44 -23.52 9.09 0.20
C SER A 44 -22.02 9.29 0.41
N GLU A 45 -21.56 10.54 0.49
CA GLU A 45 -20.16 10.86 0.78
C GLU A 45 -19.87 10.76 2.28
N TRP A 46 -20.79 11.20 3.14
CA TRP A 46 -20.66 11.04 4.58
C TRP A 46 -20.62 9.57 5.00
N ALA A 47 -21.50 8.74 4.41
CA ALA A 47 -21.58 7.31 4.71
C ALA A 47 -20.30 6.54 4.32
N ASP A 48 -19.46 7.10 3.45
CA ASP A 48 -18.12 6.59 3.17
C ASP A 48 -17.19 6.90 4.36
N ASP A 49 -17.02 5.89 5.22
CA ASP A 49 -16.28 5.88 6.48
C ASP A 49 -16.97 6.58 7.68
N GLN A 50 -18.10 7.26 7.53
CA GLN A 50 -18.86 7.90 8.63
C GLN A 50 -18.00 8.83 9.52
N LEU A 51 -17.03 9.49 8.92
CA LEU A 51 -16.12 10.41 9.61
C LEU A 51 -16.84 11.73 9.92
N LYS A 52 -16.57 12.31 11.09
CA LYS A 52 -16.97 13.70 11.41
C LYS A 52 -16.28 14.68 10.46
N ILE A 53 -16.83 15.89 10.37
CA ILE A 53 -16.22 17.01 9.65
C ILE A 53 -14.78 17.24 10.16
N GLY A 54 -13.84 17.44 9.24
CA GLY A 54 -12.42 17.63 9.57
C GLY A 54 -11.62 16.34 9.82
N MET A 55 -12.27 15.22 10.14
CA MET A 55 -11.59 13.97 10.51
C MET A 55 -11.03 13.18 9.32
N ARG A 56 -11.18 13.68 8.08
CA ARG A 56 -10.48 13.10 6.91
C ARG A 56 -9.03 13.58 6.79
N GLY A 57 -8.64 14.62 7.51
CA GLY A 57 -7.28 15.17 7.54
C GLY A 57 -6.61 15.08 8.92
N ASN A 58 -5.51 15.82 9.09
CA ASN A 58 -4.70 15.79 10.31
C ASN A 58 -5.43 16.27 11.57
N GLN A 59 -6.55 16.98 11.43
CA GLN A 59 -7.33 17.46 12.57
C GLN A 59 -7.68 16.33 13.55
N ALA A 60 -7.90 15.10 13.07
CA ALA A 60 -8.17 13.98 13.96
C ALA A 60 -7.03 13.69 14.94
N CYS A 61 -5.79 13.89 14.52
CA CYS A 61 -4.59 13.67 15.32
C CYS A 61 -4.24 14.92 16.15
N LEU A 62 -4.42 16.11 15.56
CA LEU A 62 -4.11 17.39 16.19
C LEU A 62 -4.99 17.72 17.41
N GLN A 63 -6.11 17.01 17.61
CA GLN A 63 -6.90 17.05 18.86
C GLN A 63 -6.07 16.74 20.12
N CYS A 64 -4.98 15.98 19.98
CA CYS A 64 -4.08 15.64 21.08
C CYS A 64 -2.60 15.95 20.79
N HIS A 65 -2.27 16.27 19.53
CA HIS A 65 -0.91 16.55 19.05
C HIS A 65 -0.82 17.98 18.51
N GLU A 66 -1.28 18.95 19.29
CA GLU A 66 -1.36 20.37 18.92
C GLU A 66 0.00 20.95 18.51
N GLU A 67 1.10 20.41 19.05
CA GLU A 67 2.46 20.82 18.72
C GLU A 67 2.82 20.61 17.24
N LEU A 68 2.10 19.73 16.54
CA LEU A 68 2.29 19.41 15.13
C LEU A 68 1.36 20.22 14.20
N GLU A 69 0.51 21.11 14.72
CA GLU A 69 -0.37 21.96 13.91
C GLU A 69 0.44 22.96 13.07
N ASN A 70 1.57 23.42 13.61
CA ASN A 70 2.47 24.32 12.92
C ASN A 70 3.15 23.64 11.72
N GLU A 71 3.11 24.29 10.55
CA GLU A 71 3.68 23.76 9.31
C GLU A 71 5.16 23.37 9.40
N GLN A 72 5.97 24.16 10.13
CA GLN A 72 7.38 23.86 10.32
C GLN A 72 7.57 22.59 11.16
N GLN A 73 6.77 22.41 12.22
CA GLN A 73 6.81 21.20 13.04
C GLN A 73 6.29 20.00 12.27
N LEU A 74 5.21 20.16 11.51
CA LEU A 74 4.66 19.12 10.65
C LEU A 74 5.70 18.64 9.64
N THR A 75 6.30 19.56 8.87
CA THR A 75 7.28 19.20 7.83
C THR A 75 8.57 18.65 8.43
N ALA A 76 9.00 19.13 9.60
CA ALA A 76 10.13 18.56 10.33
C ALA A 76 9.83 17.15 10.85
N HIS A 77 8.58 16.87 11.24
CA HIS A 77 8.16 15.55 11.70
C HIS A 77 7.96 14.57 10.55
N THR A 78 7.28 14.98 9.47
CA THR A 78 6.90 14.09 8.37
C THR A 78 7.99 13.95 7.32
N HIS A 79 8.92 14.90 7.24
CA HIS A 79 9.92 15.02 6.18
C HIS A 79 9.33 15.12 4.76
N HIS A 80 8.08 15.58 4.67
CA HIS A 80 7.38 15.83 3.42
C HIS A 80 6.92 17.29 3.34
N PRO A 81 6.69 17.84 2.13
CA PRO A 81 6.04 19.15 2.00
C PRO A 81 4.69 19.16 2.71
N ALA A 82 4.33 20.27 3.34
CA ALA A 82 3.15 20.35 4.20
C ALA A 82 1.84 20.01 3.48
N ALA A 83 1.69 20.52 2.26
CA ALA A 83 0.51 20.29 1.43
C ALA A 83 0.50 18.93 0.72
N SER A 84 1.53 18.10 0.90
CA SER A 84 1.62 16.79 0.23
C SER A 84 0.88 15.70 0.99
N SER A 85 0.51 14.63 0.29
CA SER A 85 -0.07 13.43 0.90
C SER A 85 0.85 12.79 1.96
N GLY A 86 2.16 12.95 1.84
CA GLY A 86 3.13 12.45 2.82
C GLY A 86 3.06 13.14 4.18
N SER A 87 2.46 14.33 4.24
CA SER A 87 2.22 15.06 5.49
C SER A 87 0.87 14.76 6.14
N LEU A 88 0.09 13.82 5.60
CA LEU A 88 -1.10 13.32 6.28
C LEU A 88 -0.72 12.26 7.33
N CYS A 89 -1.01 12.51 8.61
CA CYS A 89 -0.67 11.63 9.72
C CYS A 89 -1.08 10.17 9.45
N TYR A 90 -2.27 10.00 8.87
CA TYR A 90 -2.82 8.68 8.53
C TYR A 90 -1.95 7.88 7.57
N ASN A 91 -1.24 8.52 6.63
CA ASN A 91 -0.49 7.77 5.62
C ASN A 91 0.73 7.07 6.22
N CYS A 92 1.23 7.55 7.36
CA CYS A 92 2.31 6.89 8.10
C CYS A 92 1.81 6.07 9.28
N HIS A 93 0.89 6.63 10.07
CA HIS A 93 0.46 6.03 11.35
C HIS A 93 -0.79 5.17 11.25
N MET A 94 -1.57 5.30 10.18
CA MET A 94 -2.74 4.46 9.87
C MET A 94 -2.68 3.97 8.41
N PRO A 95 -1.58 3.32 8.00
CA PRO A 95 -1.36 2.98 6.61
C PRO A 95 -2.39 1.97 6.12
N TYR A 96 -2.54 1.86 4.79
CA TYR A 96 -3.43 0.91 4.14
C TYR A 96 -2.87 -0.53 4.20
N THR A 97 -2.79 -1.10 5.40
CA THR A 97 -2.23 -2.44 5.68
C THR A 97 -3.27 -3.48 6.08
N THR A 98 -4.55 -3.08 6.19
CA THR A 98 -5.65 -4.00 6.49
C THR A 98 -6.34 -4.39 5.19
N TYR A 99 -6.52 -5.68 4.94
CA TYR A 99 -7.23 -6.17 3.76
C TYR A 99 -8.70 -6.46 4.09
N GLY A 100 -9.63 -5.95 3.28
CA GLY A 100 -11.06 -6.24 3.44
C GLY A 100 -11.88 -5.75 2.27
N LEU A 101 -12.97 -6.44 1.95
CA LEU A 101 -13.88 -6.07 0.86
C LEU A 101 -13.16 -5.79 -0.48
N GLN A 102 -12.13 -6.59 -0.78
CA GLN A 102 -11.31 -6.46 -1.99
C GLN A 102 -10.66 -5.07 -2.13
N LYS A 103 -10.39 -4.38 -1.03
CA LYS A 103 -9.63 -3.12 -0.96
C LYS A 103 -8.63 -3.16 0.20
N ALA A 104 -7.67 -2.25 0.17
CA ALA A 104 -6.89 -1.93 1.35
C ALA A 104 -7.69 -0.93 2.21
N ILE A 105 -7.61 -1.09 3.52
CA ILE A 105 -8.28 -0.31 4.55
C ILE A 105 -7.20 0.20 5.50
N ARG A 106 -7.41 1.40 6.06
CA ARG A 106 -6.49 1.96 7.05
C ARG A 106 -6.41 1.08 8.29
N SER A 107 -5.20 0.85 8.76
CA SER A 107 -4.97 0.29 10.09
C SER A 107 -5.60 1.20 11.14
N HIS A 108 -6.32 0.60 12.10
CA HIS A 108 -6.77 1.29 13.32
C HIS A 108 -5.85 1.06 14.51
N GLN A 109 -4.81 0.23 14.35
CA GLN A 109 -3.72 0.13 15.30
C GLN A 109 -2.67 1.17 14.91
N VAL A 110 -2.92 2.40 15.36
CA VAL A 110 -2.08 3.59 15.19
C VAL A 110 -0.67 3.29 15.72
N ASP A 111 0.31 3.21 14.83
CA ASP A 111 1.70 2.87 15.16
C ASP A 111 2.71 3.69 14.35
N SER A 112 4.01 3.56 14.64
CA SER A 112 5.05 4.25 13.87
C SER A 112 5.63 3.32 12.79
N PRO A 113 5.93 3.82 11.58
CA PRO A 113 6.54 3.00 10.53
C PRO A 113 7.83 2.34 11.01
N SER A 114 8.00 1.04 10.72
CA SER A 114 9.19 0.29 11.10
C SER A 114 9.49 -0.80 10.07
N VAL A 115 10.74 -0.81 9.58
CA VAL A 115 11.23 -1.88 8.69
C VAL A 115 11.40 -3.20 9.46
N GLN A 116 11.86 -3.14 10.71
CA GLN A 116 12.00 -4.35 11.55
C GLN A 116 10.67 -5.09 11.68
N VAL A 117 9.57 -4.35 11.91
CA VAL A 117 8.23 -4.95 11.99
C VAL A 117 7.81 -5.56 10.65
N SER A 118 8.14 -4.93 9.52
CA SER A 118 7.91 -5.54 8.21
C SER A 118 8.65 -6.86 8.02
N LEU A 119 9.89 -6.98 8.52
CA LEU A 119 10.69 -8.21 8.43
C LEU A 119 10.10 -9.32 9.31
N GLU A 120 9.77 -9.00 10.56
CA GLU A 120 9.26 -9.98 11.53
C GLU A 120 7.87 -10.49 11.18
N THR A 121 7.05 -9.63 10.58
CA THR A 121 5.62 -9.88 10.50
C THR A 121 5.10 -9.96 9.06
N GLY A 122 5.88 -9.53 8.08
CA GLY A 122 5.48 -9.45 6.67
C GLY A 122 4.54 -8.29 6.35
N ARG A 123 4.16 -7.45 7.31
CA ARG A 123 3.30 -6.30 7.02
C ARG A 123 4.06 -5.25 6.19
N PRO A 124 3.50 -4.75 5.08
CA PRO A 124 4.11 -3.62 4.38
C PRO A 124 4.28 -2.38 5.27
N ASN A 125 5.46 -1.78 5.32
CA ASN A 125 5.65 -0.51 6.02
C ASN A 125 5.04 0.65 5.22
N ALA A 126 4.65 1.71 5.93
CA ALA A 126 3.98 2.86 5.34
C ALA A 126 4.80 3.56 4.23
N CYS A 127 6.11 3.68 4.39
CA CYS A 127 6.99 4.34 3.43
C CYS A 127 6.92 3.64 2.07
N ASN A 128 7.05 2.31 2.06
CA ASN A 128 7.02 1.50 0.85
C ASN A 128 5.59 1.21 0.32
N LEU A 129 4.54 1.79 0.90
CA LEU A 129 3.18 1.83 0.32
C LEU A 129 2.93 3.08 -0.54
N CYS A 130 3.74 4.12 -0.37
CA CYS A 130 3.80 5.28 -1.27
C CYS A 130 4.98 5.16 -2.23
N HIS A 131 6.18 4.92 -1.71
CA HIS A 131 7.44 4.77 -2.44
C HIS A 131 7.63 3.32 -2.87
N LEU A 132 6.79 2.90 -3.82
CA LEU A 132 6.74 1.54 -4.34
C LEU A 132 8.02 1.16 -5.09
N ASP A 133 8.78 2.13 -5.59
CA ASP A 133 10.06 1.94 -6.27
C ASP A 133 11.27 1.84 -5.32
N LYS A 134 11.07 1.94 -4.01
CA LYS A 134 12.16 1.95 -3.03
C LYS A 134 12.31 0.63 -2.27
N THR A 135 13.55 0.35 -1.87
CA THR A 135 13.94 -0.86 -1.13
C THR A 135 13.63 -0.72 0.36
N MET A 136 13.71 -1.82 1.12
CA MET A 136 13.61 -1.76 2.58
C MET A 136 14.83 -1.06 3.19
N ALA A 137 16.01 -1.20 2.57
CA ALA A 137 17.22 -0.49 3.00
C ALA A 137 17.06 1.03 2.88
N TRP A 138 16.41 1.51 1.82
CA TRP A 138 16.10 2.94 1.67
C TRP A 138 15.20 3.44 2.80
N ALA A 139 14.12 2.71 3.10
CA ALA A 139 13.20 3.08 4.18
C ALA A 139 13.91 3.03 5.55
N ALA A 140 14.71 1.99 5.81
CA ALA A 140 15.46 1.86 7.06
C ALA A 140 16.48 2.99 7.24
N ALA A 141 17.18 3.40 6.18
CA ALA A 141 18.12 4.52 6.24
C ALA A 141 17.43 5.86 6.53
N GLY A 142 16.25 6.11 5.94
CA GLY A 142 15.46 7.30 6.25
C GLY A 142 14.98 7.33 7.70
N LEU A 143 14.41 6.22 8.19
CA LEU A 143 13.93 6.10 9.57
C LEU A 143 15.07 6.24 10.61
N ASP A 144 16.25 5.71 10.31
CA ASP A 144 17.46 5.88 11.11
C ASP A 144 17.91 7.34 11.14
N GLN A 145 18.01 7.98 9.98
CA GLN A 145 18.46 9.37 9.86
C GLN A 145 17.51 10.35 10.57
N TRP A 146 16.21 10.14 10.45
CA TRP A 146 15.19 11.08 10.93
C TRP A 146 14.80 10.85 12.39
N TYR A 147 14.71 9.59 12.81
CA TYR A 147 14.14 9.22 14.11
C TYR A 147 15.08 8.37 14.96
N GLY A 148 16.31 8.09 14.50
CA GLY A 148 17.28 7.26 15.23
C GLY A 148 16.87 5.79 15.36
N MET A 149 16.00 5.29 14.48
CA MET A 149 15.60 3.88 14.49
C MET A 149 16.74 2.99 13.98
N THR A 150 17.21 2.07 14.81
CA THR A 150 18.29 1.14 14.45
C THR A 150 17.96 0.39 13.16
N ARG A 151 18.88 0.44 12.20
CA ARG A 151 18.75 -0.28 10.93
C ARG A 151 18.77 -1.79 11.21
N PRO A 152 17.77 -2.54 10.74
CA PRO A 152 17.78 -3.98 10.89
C PRO A 152 18.78 -4.63 9.93
N GLU A 153 19.14 -5.88 10.20
CA GLU A 153 19.86 -6.69 9.22
C GLU A 153 18.94 -7.02 8.04
N LEU A 154 19.42 -6.79 6.81
CA LEU A 154 18.64 -6.98 5.59
C LEU A 154 19.36 -7.98 4.67
N GLU A 155 18.60 -8.90 4.11
CA GLU A 155 19.08 -9.78 3.04
C GLU A 155 19.37 -8.99 1.76
N GLN A 156 20.17 -9.56 0.86
CA GLN A 156 20.55 -8.90 -0.40
C GLN A 156 19.33 -8.40 -1.20
N ASP A 157 18.30 -9.24 -1.35
CA ASP A 157 17.07 -8.86 -2.07
C ASP A 157 16.38 -7.65 -1.41
N GLN A 158 16.32 -7.58 -0.07
CA GLN A 158 15.70 -6.48 0.67
C GLN A 158 16.50 -5.16 0.58
N GLN A 159 17.81 -5.27 0.31
CA GLN A 159 18.67 -4.12 0.07
C GLN A 159 18.55 -3.58 -1.34
N GLN A 160 18.41 -4.46 -2.34
CA GLN A 160 18.57 -4.13 -3.76
C GLN A 160 17.25 -4.03 -4.52
N VAL A 161 16.23 -4.79 -4.13
CA VAL A 161 14.93 -4.84 -4.80
C VAL A 161 13.90 -4.04 -4.03
N ALA A 162 13.06 -3.31 -4.75
CA ALA A 162 11.99 -2.53 -4.18
C ALA A 162 11.08 -3.41 -3.32
N ALA A 163 10.72 -2.93 -2.12
CA ALA A 163 9.98 -3.74 -1.17
C ALA A 163 8.62 -4.18 -1.73
N SER A 164 7.98 -3.30 -2.53
CA SER A 164 6.73 -3.60 -3.23
C SER A 164 6.87 -4.77 -4.21
N VAL A 165 7.99 -4.84 -4.94
CA VAL A 165 8.28 -5.93 -5.89
C VAL A 165 8.50 -7.25 -5.16
N LEU A 166 9.19 -7.23 -4.02
CA LEU A 166 9.35 -8.42 -3.18
C LEU A 166 8.01 -8.92 -2.65
N TRP A 167 7.21 -8.04 -2.06
CA TRP A 167 5.88 -8.41 -1.55
C TRP A 167 4.93 -8.90 -2.66
N LEU A 168 5.03 -8.32 -3.87
CA LEU A 168 4.22 -8.72 -5.00
C LEU A 168 4.63 -10.07 -5.59
N LEU A 169 5.93 -10.32 -5.74
CA LEU A 169 6.44 -11.53 -6.41
C LEU A 169 6.54 -12.73 -5.47
N LYS A 170 7.06 -12.55 -4.25
CA LYS A 170 7.28 -13.65 -3.30
C LYS A 170 6.37 -13.65 -2.06
N GLY A 171 5.70 -12.53 -1.77
CA GLY A 171 4.84 -12.39 -0.60
C GLY A 171 3.57 -13.26 -0.63
N ASP A 172 2.88 -13.32 0.50
CA ASP A 172 1.58 -13.99 0.63
C ASP A 172 0.45 -13.24 -0.11
N ALA A 173 -0.71 -13.87 -0.24
CA ALA A 173 -1.83 -13.30 -0.99
C ALA A 173 -2.34 -11.95 -0.42
N GLY A 174 -2.23 -11.73 0.88
CA GLY A 174 -2.59 -10.46 1.52
C GLY A 174 -1.61 -9.36 1.14
N GLN A 175 -0.31 -9.63 1.21
CA GLN A 175 0.73 -8.71 0.74
C GLN A 175 0.51 -8.35 -0.75
N ARG A 176 0.28 -9.35 -1.60
CA ARG A 176 0.03 -9.13 -3.04
C ARG A 176 -1.22 -8.29 -3.28
N ALA A 177 -2.31 -8.53 -2.54
CA ALA A 177 -3.53 -7.73 -2.62
C ALA A 177 -3.30 -6.26 -2.21
N LEU A 178 -2.55 -6.03 -1.13
CA LEU A 178 -2.21 -4.68 -0.66
C LEU A 178 -1.34 -3.92 -1.66
N ILE A 179 -0.31 -4.57 -2.22
CA ILE A 179 0.56 -3.93 -3.21
C ILE A 179 -0.15 -3.70 -4.54
N ALA A 180 -0.97 -4.66 -5.00
CA ALA A 180 -1.83 -4.45 -6.16
C ALA A 180 -2.74 -3.23 -5.96
N TRP A 181 -3.33 -3.07 -4.77
CA TRP A 181 -4.14 -1.90 -4.44
C TRP A 181 -3.30 -0.61 -4.42
N ALA A 182 -2.12 -0.64 -3.79
CA ALA A 182 -1.24 0.52 -3.68
C ALA A 182 -0.75 1.02 -5.05
N MET A 183 -0.46 0.13 -6.00
CA MET A 183 -0.15 0.48 -7.39
C MET A 183 -1.29 1.20 -8.12
N GLY A 184 -2.53 1.09 -7.65
CA GLY A 184 -3.68 1.86 -8.14
C GLY A 184 -3.97 3.14 -7.35
N TRP A 185 -3.27 3.38 -6.24
CA TRP A 185 -3.50 4.53 -5.36
C TRP A 185 -2.75 5.76 -5.86
N GLN A 186 -3.47 6.86 -6.13
CA GLN A 186 -2.92 8.06 -6.78
C GLN A 186 -1.64 8.59 -6.11
N PRO A 187 -1.60 8.82 -4.78
CA PRO A 187 -0.39 9.30 -4.12
C PRO A 187 0.84 8.42 -4.33
N ALA A 188 0.69 7.10 -4.35
CA ALA A 188 1.80 6.18 -4.56
C ALA A 188 2.31 6.25 -6.01
N ARG A 189 1.41 6.39 -6.98
CA ARG A 189 1.77 6.57 -8.40
C ARG A 189 2.49 7.90 -8.65
N ASP A 190 2.01 8.98 -8.03
CA ASP A 190 2.61 10.31 -8.19
C ASP A 190 4.07 10.34 -7.74
N VAL A 191 4.41 9.63 -6.65
CA VAL A 191 5.77 9.63 -6.10
C VAL A 191 6.67 8.53 -6.67
N SER A 192 6.11 7.39 -7.07
CA SER A 192 6.89 6.24 -7.58
C SER A 192 7.04 6.22 -9.10
N GLY A 193 6.18 6.96 -9.82
CA GLY A 193 5.91 6.71 -11.24
C GLY A 193 5.21 5.37 -11.46
N ASP A 194 4.42 5.23 -12.53
CA ASP A 194 3.53 4.08 -12.72
C ASP A 194 3.86 3.21 -13.94
N ASN A 195 4.69 3.69 -14.87
CA ASN A 195 5.10 2.95 -16.09
C ASN A 195 5.64 1.54 -15.82
N TRP A 196 6.37 1.35 -14.72
CA TRP A 196 6.99 0.07 -14.37
C TRP A 196 6.03 -0.90 -13.68
N MET A 197 4.87 -0.45 -13.22
CA MET A 197 3.90 -1.26 -12.47
C MET A 197 3.15 -2.24 -13.38
N VAL A 198 3.02 -1.95 -14.67
CA VAL A 198 2.24 -2.72 -15.65
C VAL A 198 2.61 -4.21 -15.68
N PRO A 199 3.88 -4.62 -15.89
CA PRO A 199 4.20 -6.05 -15.96
C PRO A 199 3.99 -6.78 -14.63
N TYR A 200 4.08 -6.09 -13.49
CA TYR A 200 3.79 -6.64 -12.17
C TYR A 200 2.29 -6.83 -11.93
N LEU A 201 1.48 -5.82 -12.24
CA LEU A 201 0.01 -5.95 -12.21
C LEU A 201 -0.45 -7.03 -13.19
N GLY A 202 0.14 -7.09 -14.38
CA GLY A 202 -0.09 -8.16 -15.37
C GLY A 202 0.23 -9.55 -14.82
N GLN A 203 1.32 -9.72 -14.08
CA GLN A 203 1.64 -10.99 -13.42
C GLN A 203 0.59 -11.38 -12.37
N LEU A 204 0.02 -10.41 -11.65
CA LEU A 204 -1.04 -10.66 -10.67
C LEU A 204 -2.40 -11.00 -11.29
N LEU A 205 -2.62 -10.72 -12.58
CA LEU A 205 -3.80 -11.22 -13.29
C LEU A 205 -3.81 -12.75 -13.45
N LEU A 206 -2.67 -13.41 -13.16
CA LEU A 206 -2.53 -14.87 -13.09
C LEU A 206 -2.46 -15.40 -11.66
N ASP A 207 -2.71 -14.57 -10.64
CA ASP A 207 -2.66 -14.99 -9.24
C ASP A 207 -3.64 -16.13 -8.96
N PRO A 208 -3.31 -17.12 -8.12
CA PRO A 208 -4.26 -18.16 -7.72
C PRO A 208 -5.54 -17.61 -7.06
N TYR A 209 -5.46 -16.47 -6.37
CA TYR A 209 -6.60 -15.86 -5.69
C TYR A 209 -7.37 -14.89 -6.59
N GLY A 210 -8.66 -15.16 -6.80
CA GLY A 210 -9.55 -14.29 -7.58
C GLY A 210 -9.60 -12.85 -7.08
N ALA A 211 -9.55 -12.65 -5.76
CA ALA A 211 -9.50 -11.32 -5.17
C ALA A 211 -8.25 -10.53 -5.58
N VAL A 212 -7.08 -11.16 -5.63
CA VAL A 212 -5.83 -10.51 -6.07
C VAL A 212 -5.94 -10.14 -7.55
N ARG A 213 -6.44 -11.06 -8.38
CA ARG A 213 -6.69 -10.81 -9.82
C ARG A 213 -7.62 -9.63 -10.04
N PHE A 214 -8.73 -9.56 -9.30
CA PHE A 214 -9.69 -8.45 -9.37
C PHE A 214 -9.03 -7.11 -9.01
N ILE A 215 -8.29 -7.05 -7.90
CA ILE A 215 -7.63 -5.83 -7.44
C ILE A 215 -6.58 -5.38 -8.46
N ALA A 216 -5.77 -6.33 -8.97
CA ALA A 216 -4.75 -6.04 -9.98
C ALA A 216 -5.36 -5.49 -11.27
N ALA A 217 -6.45 -6.09 -11.76
CA ALA A 217 -7.17 -5.58 -12.93
C ALA A 217 -7.73 -4.18 -12.69
N ARG A 218 -8.33 -3.94 -11.52
CA ARG A 218 -8.86 -2.61 -11.15
C ARG A 218 -7.77 -1.56 -11.07
N SER A 219 -6.60 -1.88 -10.52
CA SER A 219 -5.46 -0.98 -10.44
C SER A 219 -4.82 -0.74 -11.81
N LEU A 220 -4.70 -1.78 -12.64
CA LEU A 220 -4.15 -1.67 -13.99
C LEU A 220 -4.99 -0.73 -14.87
N ARG A 221 -6.32 -0.78 -14.74
CA ARG A 221 -7.23 0.15 -15.42
C ARG A 221 -7.06 1.61 -15.02
N ARG A 222 -6.33 1.91 -13.94
CA ARG A 222 -6.00 3.30 -13.57
C ARG A 222 -4.79 3.83 -14.31
N LEU A 223 -3.96 2.95 -14.89
CA LEU A 223 -2.75 3.34 -15.61
C LEU A 223 -3.10 3.81 -17.02
N GLU A 224 -2.34 4.80 -17.51
CA GLU A 224 -2.55 5.34 -18.85
C GLU A 224 -2.30 4.26 -19.91
N GLY A 225 -3.15 4.19 -20.95
CA GLY A 225 -3.09 3.14 -21.97
C GLY A 225 -3.70 1.78 -21.58
N TYR A 226 -4.16 1.58 -20.34
CA TYR A 226 -4.72 0.30 -19.87
C TYR A 226 -6.16 0.40 -19.31
N LYS A 227 -6.84 1.54 -19.49
CA LYS A 227 -8.22 1.77 -19.01
C LYS A 227 -9.23 0.74 -19.55
N GLU A 228 -9.11 0.43 -20.84
CA GLU A 228 -10.04 -0.42 -21.59
C GLU A 228 -9.52 -1.85 -21.81
N ILE A 229 -8.71 -2.39 -20.88
CA ILE A 229 -8.24 -3.77 -21.00
C ILE A 229 -9.41 -4.76 -21.01
N ASP A 230 -9.44 -5.61 -22.04
CA ASP A 230 -10.34 -6.76 -22.13
C ASP A 230 -9.79 -7.89 -21.24
N TYR A 231 -10.24 -7.89 -19.99
CA TYR A 231 -9.88 -8.85 -18.97
C TYR A 231 -11.01 -9.07 -17.96
N ASP A 232 -11.30 -10.35 -17.72
CA ASP A 232 -12.21 -10.83 -16.69
C ASP A 232 -11.47 -11.89 -15.82
N PHE A 233 -11.48 -11.66 -14.51
CA PHE A 233 -10.72 -12.42 -13.52
C PHE A 233 -11.32 -13.81 -13.23
N GLU A 234 -12.55 -14.05 -13.67
CA GLU A 234 -13.28 -15.32 -13.53
C GLU A 234 -13.10 -16.25 -14.75
N LEU A 235 -12.54 -15.72 -15.85
CA LEU A 235 -12.30 -16.53 -17.05
C LEU A 235 -11.28 -17.67 -16.82
N PRO A 236 -11.36 -18.75 -17.63
CA PRO A 236 -10.38 -19.82 -17.63
C PRO A 236 -8.94 -19.33 -17.76
N ALA A 237 -7.99 -20.08 -17.20
CA ALA A 237 -6.57 -19.70 -17.15
C ALA A 237 -6.01 -19.32 -18.53
N GLU A 238 -6.30 -20.11 -19.56
CA GLU A 238 -5.86 -19.87 -20.94
C GLU A 238 -6.27 -18.49 -21.47
N LYS A 239 -7.50 -18.05 -21.19
CA LYS A 239 -7.98 -16.72 -21.62
C LYS A 239 -7.29 -15.61 -20.84
N ARG A 240 -7.04 -15.82 -19.54
CA ARG A 240 -6.31 -14.85 -18.69
C ARG A 240 -4.85 -14.74 -19.13
N GLU A 241 -4.19 -15.85 -19.44
CA GLU A 241 -2.82 -15.88 -19.97
C GLU A 241 -2.71 -15.13 -21.30
N ALA A 242 -3.65 -15.36 -22.22
CA ALA A 242 -3.70 -14.63 -23.48
C ALA A 242 -3.88 -13.11 -23.28
N ALA A 243 -4.67 -12.68 -22.29
CA ALA A 243 -4.83 -11.26 -21.96
C ALA A 243 -3.55 -10.65 -21.37
N VAL A 244 -2.87 -11.37 -20.48
CA VAL A 244 -1.59 -10.93 -19.89
C VAL A 244 -0.50 -10.83 -20.94
N GLU A 245 -0.46 -11.75 -21.89
CA GLU A 245 0.51 -11.70 -23.00
C GLU A 245 0.30 -10.45 -23.87
N ARG A 246 -0.94 -10.06 -24.17
CA ARG A 246 -1.23 -8.80 -24.86
C ARG A 246 -0.75 -7.58 -24.07
N ILE A 247 -0.99 -7.56 -22.76
CA ILE A 247 -0.55 -6.47 -21.86
C ILE A 247 0.98 -6.36 -21.87
N ARG A 248 1.70 -7.49 -21.77
CA ARG A 248 3.17 -7.53 -21.82
C ARG A 248 3.70 -7.02 -23.16
N GLN A 249 3.10 -7.45 -24.27
CA GLN A 249 3.49 -6.99 -25.60
C GLN A 249 3.26 -5.49 -25.80
N GLN A 250 2.17 -4.96 -25.27
CA GLN A 250 1.89 -3.52 -25.29
C GLN A 250 2.95 -2.74 -24.50
N TRP A 251 3.22 -3.17 -23.27
CA TRP A 251 4.24 -2.53 -22.41
C TRP A 251 5.63 -2.51 -23.05
N SER A 252 6.08 -3.64 -23.60
CA SER A 252 7.40 -3.75 -24.22
C SER A 252 7.60 -2.85 -25.46
N ARG A 253 6.52 -2.35 -26.07
CA ARG A 253 6.60 -1.43 -27.22
C ARG A 253 6.77 0.03 -26.80
N GLU A 254 6.39 0.37 -25.58
CA GLU A 254 6.39 1.74 -25.06
C GLU A 254 7.10 1.83 -23.70
N PRO A 255 8.41 1.50 -23.63
CA PRO A 255 9.15 1.62 -22.38
C PRO A 255 9.25 3.11 -22.00
N GLY A 256 8.48 3.51 -20.99
CA GLY A 256 8.49 4.87 -20.47
C GLY A 256 9.83 5.22 -19.80
N ALA A 257 10.16 6.52 -19.75
CA ALA A 257 11.32 6.98 -18.99
C ALA A 257 11.13 6.73 -17.48
N MET A 258 12.16 6.16 -16.84
CA MET A 258 12.12 5.76 -15.42
C MET A 258 13.35 6.27 -14.66
N ARG A 259 13.13 6.82 -13.45
CA ARG A 259 14.16 7.43 -12.59
C ARG A 259 14.98 6.41 -11.78
N ASP A 260 14.36 5.33 -11.31
CA ASP A 260 15.01 4.30 -10.48
C ASP A 260 14.68 2.92 -11.06
N ARG A 261 15.49 2.49 -12.05
CA ARG A 261 15.19 1.31 -12.87
C ARG A 261 15.62 0.00 -12.19
N GLY A 262 16.77 0.03 -11.52
CA GLY A 262 17.39 -1.18 -10.95
C GLY A 262 16.58 -1.79 -9.80
N SER A 263 16.04 -0.98 -8.89
CA SER A 263 15.29 -1.49 -7.73
C SER A 263 13.99 -2.18 -8.13
N VAL A 264 13.38 -1.74 -9.24
CA VAL A 264 12.14 -2.32 -9.80
C VAL A 264 12.42 -3.33 -10.90
N LEU A 265 13.64 -3.86 -10.98
CA LEU A 265 14.06 -4.90 -11.93
C LEU A 265 13.78 -4.54 -13.40
N VAL A 266 13.87 -3.27 -13.75
CA VAL A 266 13.82 -2.81 -15.13
C VAL A 266 15.23 -2.40 -15.54
N ASP A 267 15.70 -2.87 -16.70
CA ASP A 267 17.03 -2.55 -17.20
C ASP A 267 17.07 -1.22 -17.98
N GLU A 268 18.26 -0.88 -18.50
CA GLU A 268 18.45 0.33 -19.31
C GLU A 268 17.65 0.30 -20.63
N SER A 269 17.34 -0.89 -21.15
CA SER A 269 16.51 -1.08 -22.34
C SER A 269 15.00 -0.96 -22.06
N GLY A 270 14.62 -0.85 -20.78
CA GLY A 270 13.23 -0.80 -20.35
C GLY A 270 12.58 -2.18 -20.27
N GLN A 271 13.36 -3.26 -20.28
CA GLN A 271 12.87 -4.62 -20.11
C GLN A 271 13.03 -5.10 -18.67
N LEU A 272 12.20 -6.07 -18.28
CA LEU A 272 12.35 -6.71 -16.98
C LEU A 272 13.60 -7.59 -16.94
N ASP A 273 14.32 -7.55 -15.83
CA ASP A 273 15.28 -8.60 -15.46
C ASP A 273 14.52 -9.88 -15.14
N TRP A 274 14.31 -10.68 -16.18
CA TRP A 274 13.53 -11.91 -16.10
C TRP A 274 14.16 -12.98 -15.21
N ASP A 275 15.48 -12.97 -15.04
CA ASP A 275 16.17 -13.96 -14.23
C ASP A 275 15.89 -13.71 -12.74
N VAL A 276 16.03 -12.47 -12.29
CA VAL A 276 15.67 -12.09 -10.92
C VAL A 276 14.17 -12.21 -10.70
N PHE A 277 13.35 -11.75 -11.66
CA PHE A 277 11.90 -11.84 -11.59
C PHE A 277 11.42 -13.29 -11.38
N ARG A 278 11.91 -14.23 -12.21
CA ARG A 278 11.53 -15.65 -12.11
C ARG A 278 12.06 -16.30 -10.84
N ARG A 279 13.28 -15.95 -10.40
CA ARG A 279 13.84 -16.42 -9.12
C ARG A 279 12.94 -16.02 -7.96
N LEU A 280 12.54 -14.76 -7.89
CA LEU A 280 11.66 -14.26 -6.83
C LEU A 280 10.29 -14.92 -6.89
N LEU A 281 9.66 -14.94 -8.07
CA LEU A 281 8.35 -15.56 -8.27
C LEU A 281 8.34 -17.06 -7.93
N GLY A 282 9.44 -17.77 -8.20
CA GLY A 282 9.61 -19.18 -7.84
C GLY A 282 9.61 -19.45 -6.32
N THR A 283 9.80 -18.42 -5.50
CA THR A 283 9.74 -18.49 -4.03
C THR A 283 8.43 -17.97 -3.45
N ARG A 284 7.41 -17.75 -4.29
CA ARG A 284 6.14 -17.17 -3.88
C ARG A 284 5.40 -18.02 -2.86
N ASN A 285 4.91 -17.35 -1.82
CA ASN A 285 3.99 -17.95 -0.88
C ASN A 285 2.61 -18.14 -1.55
N ASP A 286 2.40 -19.33 -2.09
CA ASP A 286 1.14 -19.82 -2.66
C ASP A 286 0.35 -20.68 -1.68
N ARG A 287 0.52 -20.46 -0.37
CA ARG A 287 -0.29 -21.13 0.66
C ARG A 287 -1.76 -20.98 0.30
N ARG A 288 -2.44 -22.11 0.09
CA ARG A 288 -3.88 -22.14 -0.17
C ARG A 288 -4.64 -21.89 1.13
N ILE A 289 -5.62 -20.99 1.07
CA ILE A 289 -6.61 -20.79 2.11
C ILE A 289 -7.89 -21.47 1.63
N ASN A 290 -8.19 -22.62 2.23
CA ASN A 290 -9.44 -23.33 2.01
C ASN A 290 -10.37 -22.99 3.16
N LEU A 291 -11.45 -22.27 2.87
CA LEU A 291 -12.57 -22.09 3.79
C LEU A 291 -13.62 -23.13 3.40
N ALA A 292 -13.62 -24.26 4.09
CA ALA A 292 -14.71 -25.22 3.97
C ALA A 292 -15.85 -24.74 4.86
N GLU A 293 -17.05 -24.69 4.30
CA GLU A 293 -18.31 -24.54 5.05
C GLU A 293 -18.69 -25.86 5.72
#